data_AF-A0A1N6D074-F1
#
_entry.id   AF-A0A1N6D074-F1
#
_cell.length_a   1.000
_cell.length_b   1.000
_cell.length_c   1.000
_cell.angle_alpha   90.00
_cell.angle_beta   90.00
_cell.angle_gamma   90.00
#
_symmetry.space_group_name_H-M   'P 1'
#
loop_
_entity.id
_entity.type
_entity.pdbx_description
1 polymer ?
#
loop_
_entity_poly.entity_id
_entity_poly.type
_entity_poly.pdbx_seq_one_letter_code
_entity_poly.pdbx_strand_id
1 'polypeptide(L)'
;MVSVLIIIPVALAYGLCPQKTLPLLFDFNADAINLASIFRAMMGLYLGMSLIWIAGIIKSRFWVTATITNIAFMGGLALGRLVSMAIDGVPGIYFLIGFIVELCLAVWGLINLKKYGT
;
A
#
# COMPACT_ATOMS: atom_id res chain seq x y z
N MET A 1 7.65 -3.10 11.89
CA MET A 1 7.54 -2.74 10.47
C MET A 1 6.80 -1.41 10.37
N VAL A 2 7.43 -0.35 9.85
CA VAL A 2 6.84 1.01 9.85
C VAL A 2 5.62 1.10 8.91
N SER A 3 5.61 0.29 7.85
CA SER A 3 4.55 0.23 6.82
C SER A 3 3.13 -0.02 7.35
N VAL A 4 2.98 -0.78 8.44
CA VAL A 4 1.67 -1.07 9.04
C VAL A 4 0.97 0.22 9.49
N LEU A 5 1.72 1.19 10.02
CA LEU A 5 1.19 2.47 10.50
C LEU A 5 0.67 3.35 9.35
N ILE A 6 1.10 3.08 8.12
CA ILE A 6 0.70 3.84 6.94
C ILE A 6 -0.44 3.11 6.22
N ILE A 7 -0.34 1.79 6.06
CA ILE A 7 -1.31 0.99 5.30
C ILE A 7 -2.64 0.82 6.01
N ILE A 8 -2.66 0.66 7.33
CA ILE A 8 -3.93 0.54 8.08
C ILE A 8 -4.82 1.80 7.92
N PRO A 9 -4.35 3.03 8.21
CA PRO A 9 -5.19 4.21 8.04
C PRO A 9 -5.54 4.46 6.57
N VAL A 10 -4.63 4.17 5.63
CA VAL A 10 -4.91 4.28 4.18
C VAL A 10 -6.00 3.30 3.75
N ALA A 11 -5.94 2.04 4.19
CA ALA A 11 -6.94 1.02 3.90
C ALA A 11 -8.31 1.43 4.46
N LEU A 12 -8.35 1.91 5.70
CA LEU A 12 -9.58 2.38 6.34
C LEU A 12 -10.15 3.61 5.62
N ALA A 13 -9.30 4.57 5.22
CA ALA A 13 -9.72 5.76 4.48
C ALA A 13 -10.32 5.41 3.10
N TYR A 14 -9.81 4.37 2.44
CA TYR A 14 -10.36 3.89 1.17
C TYR A 14 -11.63 3.05 1.33
N GLY A 15 -11.71 2.18 2.33
CA GLY A 15 -12.80 1.21 2.46
C GLY A 15 -14.02 1.68 3.27
N LEU A 16 -13.85 2.53 4.30
CA LEU A 16 -14.96 2.96 5.16
C LEU A 16 -15.85 4.03 4.53
N CYS A 17 -15.29 4.92 3.72
CA CYS A 17 -16.04 6.03 3.11
C CYS A 17 -15.58 6.33 1.67
N PRO A 18 -15.63 5.35 0.74
CA PRO A 18 -15.21 5.58 -0.65
C PRO A 18 -15.95 6.77 -1.29
N GLN A 19 -17.22 7.00 -0.94
CA GLN A 19 -18.01 8.13 -1.46
C GLN A 19 -17.57 9.53 -1.01
N LYS A 20 -16.75 9.68 0.04
CA LYS A 20 -16.24 10.99 0.49
C LYS A 20 -14.78 11.19 0.08
N THR A 21 -13.98 10.13 0.10
CA THR A 21 -12.56 10.18 -0.26
C THR A 21 -12.34 10.24 -1.77
N LEU A 22 -13.14 9.52 -2.57
CA LEU A 22 -13.00 9.53 -4.03
C LEU A 22 -13.31 10.88 -4.70
N PRO A 23 -14.45 11.56 -4.44
CA PRO A 23 -14.69 12.86 -5.07
C PRO A 23 -13.70 13.93 -4.57
N LEU A 24 -13.20 13.83 -3.34
CA LEU A 24 -12.22 14.76 -2.79
C LEU A 24 -10.81 14.58 -3.37
N LEU A 25 -10.44 13.38 -3.80
CA LEU A 25 -9.09 13.06 -4.34
C LEU A 25 -9.06 12.90 -5.87
N PHE A 26 -10.17 12.53 -6.51
CA PHE A 26 -10.19 12.05 -7.89
C PHE A 26 -11.28 12.63 -8.79
N ASP A 27 -12.21 13.46 -8.27
CA ASP A 27 -13.26 14.12 -9.07
C ASP A 27 -14.11 13.17 -9.97
N PHE A 28 -14.22 11.89 -9.63
CA PHE A 28 -14.91 10.88 -10.46
C PHE A 28 -16.36 10.62 -10.01
N ASN A 29 -17.30 10.74 -10.95
CA ASN A 29 -18.70 10.29 -10.86
C ASN A 29 -18.89 8.93 -11.56
N ALA A 30 -18.15 7.90 -11.17
CA ALA A 30 -18.38 6.53 -11.66
C ALA A 30 -19.27 5.76 -10.68
N ASP A 31 -20.15 4.89 -11.18
CA ASP A 31 -21.13 4.07 -10.43
C ASP A 31 -20.67 3.72 -9.02
N ALA A 32 -21.17 4.48 -8.04
CA ALA A 32 -20.61 4.53 -6.69
C ALA A 32 -20.60 3.17 -5.99
N ILE A 33 -21.47 2.23 -6.42
CA ILE A 33 -21.59 0.90 -5.83
C ILE A 33 -20.45 -0.02 -6.31
N ASN A 34 -20.19 -0.09 -7.61
CA ASN A 34 -19.16 -0.97 -8.17
C ASN A 34 -17.76 -0.51 -7.73
N LEU A 35 -17.52 0.80 -7.78
CA LEU A 35 -16.26 1.37 -7.37
C LEU A 35 -16.02 1.19 -5.86
N ALA A 36 -17.04 1.44 -5.02
CA ALA A 36 -16.95 1.18 -3.58
C ALA A 36 -16.68 -0.30 -3.27
N SER A 37 -17.22 -1.23 -4.05
CA SER A 37 -16.97 -2.66 -3.87
C SER A 37 -15.51 -3.01 -4.14
N ILE A 38 -14.91 -2.45 -5.21
CA ILE A 38 -13.49 -2.62 -5.52
C ILE A 38 -12.58 -2.04 -4.42
N PHE A 39 -12.87 -0.83 -3.95
CA PHE A 39 -12.11 -0.21 -2.86
C PHE A 39 -12.22 -0.98 -1.54
N ARG A 40 -13.39 -1.55 -1.22
CA ARG A 40 -13.54 -2.44 -0.05
C ARG A 40 -12.75 -3.74 -0.21
N ALA A 41 -12.71 -4.32 -1.40
CA ALA A 41 -11.89 -5.50 -1.68
C ALA A 41 -10.38 -5.18 -1.49
N MET A 42 -9.92 -4.02 -2.00
CA MET A 42 -8.54 -3.55 -1.78
C MET A 42 -8.24 -3.30 -0.29
N MET A 43 -9.19 -2.72 0.46
CA MET A 43 -9.04 -2.57 1.92
C MET A 43 -8.82 -3.93 2.59
N GLY A 44 -9.61 -4.95 2.24
CA GLY A 44 -9.47 -6.31 2.78
C GLY A 44 -8.08 -6.89 2.51
N LEU A 45 -7.56 -6.72 1.29
CA LEU A 45 -6.20 -7.12 0.94
C LEU A 45 -5.15 -6.39 1.81
N TYR A 46 -5.28 -5.08 1.98
CA TYR A 46 -4.33 -4.26 2.73
C TYR A 46 -4.31 -4.63 4.23
N LEU A 47 -5.48 -4.92 4.80
CA LEU A 47 -5.62 -5.41 6.17
C LEU A 47 -5.06 -6.83 6.31
N GLY A 48 -5.32 -7.71 5.35
CA GLY A 48 -4.76 -9.07 5.33
C GLY A 48 -3.23 -9.07 5.32
N MET A 49 -2.61 -8.22 4.50
CA MET A 49 -1.15 -8.04 4.49
C MET A 49 -0.64 -7.45 5.81
N SER A 50 -1.37 -6.50 6.40
CA SER A 50 -1.03 -5.92 7.70
C SER A 50 -1.02 -6.98 8.81
N LEU A 51 -1.90 -7.98 8.76
CA LEU A 51 -1.88 -9.10 9.73
C LEU A 51 -0.60 -9.93 9.62
N ILE A 52 -0.11 -10.21 8.41
CA ILE A 52 1.17 -10.92 8.20
C ILE A 52 2.32 -10.10 8.78
N TRP A 53 2.30 -8.78 8.59
CA TRP A 53 3.32 -7.89 9.12
C TRP A 53 3.29 -7.81 10.64
N ILE A 54 2.09 -7.75 11.25
CA ILE A 54 1.92 -7.82 12.70
C ILE A 54 2.42 -9.17 13.25
N ALA A 55 2.11 -10.28 12.57
CA ALA A 55 2.62 -11.60 12.95
C ALA A 55 4.16 -11.67 12.91
N GLY A 56 4.79 -11.01 11.94
CA GLY A 56 6.26 -10.87 11.87
C GLY A 56 6.88 -9.98 12.94
N ILE A 57 6.12 -9.04 13.51
CA ILE A 57 6.55 -8.23 14.66
C ILE A 57 6.49 -9.06 15.95
N ILE A 58 5.43 -9.87 16.13
CA ILE A 58 5.22 -10.66 17.35
C ILE A 58 6.15 -11.87 17.39
N LYS A 59 6.41 -12.52 16.25
CA LYS A 59 7.23 -13.72 16.15
C LYS A 59 8.38 -13.51 15.17
N SER A 60 9.61 -13.53 15.70
CA SER A 60 10.85 -13.42 14.92
C SER A 60 10.94 -14.46 13.78
N ARG A 61 10.38 -15.67 13.98
CA ARG A 61 10.31 -16.71 12.92
C ARG A 61 9.55 -16.27 11.66
N PHE A 62 8.58 -15.37 11.79
CA PHE A 62 7.80 -14.84 10.66
C PHE A 62 8.32 -13.49 10.14
N TRP A 63 9.38 -12.95 10.76
CA TRP A 63 9.93 -11.63 10.42
C TRP A 63 10.45 -11.57 8.99
N VAL A 64 11.10 -12.63 8.52
CA VAL A 64 11.59 -12.76 7.14
C VAL A 64 10.43 -12.73 6.15
N THR A 65 9.39 -13.56 6.38
CA THR A 65 8.18 -13.60 5.54
C THR A 65 7.46 -12.27 5.52
N ALA A 66 7.31 -11.62 6.67
CA ALA A 66 6.71 -10.31 6.79
C ALA A 66 7.50 -9.25 5.99
N THR A 67 8.83 -9.28 6.06
CA THR A 67 9.71 -8.36 5.33
C THR A 67 9.64 -8.57 3.81
N ILE A 68 9.68 -9.82 3.35
CA ILE A 68 9.55 -10.14 1.91
C ILE A 68 8.20 -9.67 1.37
N THR A 69 7.11 -9.99 2.08
CA THR A 69 5.76 -9.59 1.66
C THR A 69 5.58 -8.07 1.67
N ASN A 70 6.19 -7.36 2.63
CA ASN A 70 6.22 -5.90 2.65
C ASN A 70 6.95 -5.30 1.45
N ILE A 71 8.12 -5.84 1.11
CA ILE A 71 8.90 -5.40 -0.07
C ILE A 71 8.09 -5.63 -1.34
N ALA A 72 7.52 -6.83 -1.50
CA ALA A 72 6.71 -7.17 -2.67
C ALA A 72 5.48 -6.24 -2.79
N PHE A 73 4.84 -5.92 -1.68
CA PHE A 73 3.67 -5.04 -1.66
C PHE A 73 4.02 -3.59 -2.00
N MET A 74 4.99 -3.00 -1.29
CA MET A 74 5.41 -1.61 -1.54
C MET A 74 6.08 -1.43 -2.90
N GLY A 75 6.91 -2.39 -3.31
CA GLY A 75 7.54 -2.41 -4.63
C GLY A 75 6.51 -2.60 -5.74
N GLY A 76 5.51 -3.46 -5.55
CA GLY A 76 4.42 -3.67 -6.50
C GLY A 76 3.59 -2.40 -6.72
N LEU A 77 3.26 -1.67 -5.64
CA LEU A 77 2.58 -0.38 -5.75
C LEU A 77 3.43 0.66 -6.49
N ALA A 78 4.72 0.76 -6.16
CA ALA A 78 5.63 1.68 -6.83
C ALA A 78 5.76 1.37 -8.34
N LEU A 79 5.87 0.09 -8.71
CA LEU A 79 5.91 -0.34 -10.11
C LEU A 79 4.58 -0.04 -10.83
N GLY A 80 3.44 -0.30 -10.18
CA GLY A 80 2.12 0.04 -10.74
C GLY A 80 1.99 1.54 -11.02
N ARG A 81 2.48 2.38 -10.10
CA ARG A 81 2.52 3.85 -10.30
C ARG A 81 3.50 4.27 -11.38
N LEU A 82 4.64 3.60 -11.54
CA LEU A 82 5.58 3.85 -12.64
C LEU A 82 4.94 3.55 -14.00
N VAL A 83 4.20 2.44 -14.11
CA VAL A 83 3.47 2.09 -15.32
C VAL A 83 2.39 3.14 -15.62
N SER A 84 1.60 3.54 -14.61
CA SER A 84 0.59 4.59 -14.80
C SER A 84 1.23 5.93 -15.16
N MET A 85 2.38 6.29 -14.57
CA MET A 85 3.12 7.51 -14.97
C MET A 85 3.63 7.46 -16.41
N ALA A 86 4.03 6.28 -16.89
CA ALA A 86 4.50 6.09 -18.25
C ALA A 86 3.38 6.11 -19.30
N ILE A 87 2.17 5.67 -18.93
CA ILE A 87 1.03 5.56 -19.85
C ILE A 87 0.11 6.79 -19.77
N ASP A 88 -0.27 7.19 -18.55
CA ASP A 88 -1.28 8.21 -18.29
C ASP A 88 -0.66 9.60 -17.98
N GLY A 89 0.66 9.68 -17.84
CA GLY A 89 1.39 10.90 -17.48
C GLY A 89 1.55 11.10 -15.97
N VAL A 90 2.17 12.22 -15.57
CA VAL A 90 2.50 12.46 -14.16
C VAL A 90 1.22 12.79 -13.37
N PRO A 91 0.83 11.96 -12.39
CA PRO A 91 -0.35 12.20 -11.57
C PRO A 91 -0.11 13.37 -10.60
N GLY A 92 -1.18 13.85 -9.96
CA GLY A 92 -1.13 14.96 -9.01
C GLY A 92 -0.13 14.76 -7.86
N ILE A 93 0.25 15.85 -7.20
CA ILE A 93 1.35 15.90 -6.19
C ILE A 93 1.23 14.82 -5.09
N TYR A 94 0.01 14.48 -4.66
CA TYR A 94 -0.25 13.45 -3.65
C TYR A 94 0.17 12.04 -4.10
N PHE A 95 0.00 11.72 -5.39
CA PHE A 95 0.44 10.44 -5.95
C PHE A 95 1.95 10.33 -6.00
N LEU A 96 2.63 11.44 -6.29
CA LEU A 96 4.09 11.50 -6.32
C LEU A 96 4.68 11.29 -4.92
N ILE A 97 4.08 11.91 -3.90
CA ILE A 97 4.49 11.71 -2.49
C ILE A 97 4.28 10.25 -2.08
N GLY A 98 3.13 9.65 -2.43
CA GLY A 98 2.87 8.23 -2.20
C GLY A 98 3.97 7.35 -2.82
N PHE A 99 4.27 7.58 -4.10
CA PHE A 99 5.29 6.85 -4.84
C PHE A 99 6.67 6.89 -4.17
N ILE A 100 7.10 8.08 -3.71
CA ILE A 100 8.38 8.24 -3.00
C ILE A 100 8.38 7.44 -1.69
N VAL A 101 7.29 7.52 -0.91
CA VAL A 101 7.17 6.77 0.35
C VAL A 101 7.19 5.26 0.11
N GLU A 102 6.46 4.78 -0.89
CA GLU A 102 6.42 3.37 -1.29
C GLU A 102 7.82 2.87 -1.70
N LEU A 103 8.56 3.66 -2.49
CA LEU A 103 9.92 3.35 -2.92
C LEU A 103 10.89 3.32 -1.72
N CYS A 104 10.84 4.32 -0.84
CA CYS A 104 11.68 4.38 0.35
C CYS A 104 11.43 3.18 1.28
N LEU A 105 10.17 2.78 1.48
CA LEU A 105 9.82 1.63 2.31
C LEU A 105 10.22 0.30 1.67
N ALA A 106 10.13 0.16 0.35
CA ALA A 106 10.60 -1.02 -0.37
C ALA A 106 12.13 -1.18 -0.24
N VAL A 107 12.89 -0.10 -0.45
CA VAL A 107 14.36 -0.09 -0.30
C VAL A 107 14.75 -0.35 1.15
N TRP A 108 14.09 0.28 2.12
CA TRP A 108 14.32 0.04 3.54
C TRP A 108 14.06 -1.42 3.94
N GLY A 109 13.02 -2.04 3.38
CA GLY A 109 12.73 -3.46 3.55
C GLY A 109 13.86 -4.34 3.03
N LEU A 110 14.36 -4.08 1.82
CA LEU A 110 15.47 -4.82 1.21
C LEU A 110 16.75 -4.73 2.04
N ILE A 111 17.09 -3.53 2.53
CA ILE A 111 18.27 -3.32 3.38
C ILE A 111 18.15 -4.11 4.68
N ASN A 112 16.98 -4.07 5.33
CA ASN A 112 16.77 -4.83 6.56
C ASN A 112 16.82 -6.34 6.32
N LEU A 113 16.23 -6.83 5.23
CA LEU A 113 16.29 -8.24 4.88
C LEU A 113 17.73 -8.72 4.68
N LYS A 114 18.55 -7.91 4.00
CA LYS A 114 19.98 -8.23 3.80
C LYS A 114 20.78 -8.20 5.11
N LYS A 115 20.39 -7.37 6.07
CA LYS A 115 21.13 -7.18 7.34
C LYS A 115 20.75 -8.17 8.44
N TYR A 116 19.49 -8.59 8.49
CA TYR A 116 18.93 -9.43 9.58
C TYR A 116 18.36 -10.76 9.09
N GLY A 117 18.43 -11.04 7.78
CA GLY A 117 17.97 -12.29 7.18
C GLY A 117 19.00 -13.42 7.15
N THR A 118 20.15 -13.24 7.82
CA THR A 118 21.21 -14.26 7.95
C THR A 118 21.36 -14.67 9.41
#